data_AF-A0A7C5SVH2-F1
#
_entry.id   AF-A0A7C5SVH2-F1
#
_cell.length_a   1.000
_cell.length_b   1.000
_cell.length_c   1.000
_cell.angle_alpha   90.00
_cell.angle_beta   90.00
_cell.angle_gamma   90.00
#
_symmetry.space_group_name_H-M   'P 1'
#
loop_
_entity.id
_entity.type
_entity.pdbx_description
1 polymer ?
#
loop_
_entity_poly.entity_id
_entity_poly.type
_entity_poly.pdbx_seq_one_letter_code
_entity_poly.pdbx_strand_id
1 'polypeptide(L)'
;MEYITVSDIKRYGFCPKIIYFTHVLHLEERITEAMEYGGEIHREKHVQPLVAKIKPLKILRNCELESDNLKIAGKPDFIFVTKFNEYIPVEVKWAEEEFKGEVRRDHKYQIGAYA
;
A
#
# COMPACT_ATOMS: atom_id res chain seq x y z
N MET A 1 -6.35 16.07 -16.16
CA MET A 1 -6.69 14.63 -16.14
C MET A 1 -6.44 14.15 -14.73
N GLU A 2 -7.41 13.46 -14.15
CA GLU A 2 -7.36 13.00 -12.76
C GLU A 2 -6.54 11.71 -12.67
N TYR A 3 -5.69 11.58 -11.65
CA TYR A 3 -4.89 10.37 -11.40
C TYR A 3 -5.74 9.37 -10.63
N ILE A 4 -5.65 8.09 -10.99
CA ILE A 4 -6.21 7.03 -10.14
C ILE A 4 -5.24 6.73 -8.99
N THR A 5 -5.75 6.44 -7.81
CA THR A 5 -4.87 6.13 -6.69
C THR A 5 -4.47 4.65 -6.70
N VAL A 6 -3.30 4.33 -6.13
CA VAL A 6 -2.91 2.92 -5.90
C VAL A 6 -3.94 2.19 -5.01
N SER A 7 -4.61 2.93 -4.11
CA SER A 7 -5.73 2.43 -3.32
C SER A 7 -6.94 2.05 -4.19
N ASP A 8 -7.21 2.77 -5.27
CA ASP A 8 -8.26 2.42 -6.23
C ASP A 8 -7.92 1.14 -6.98
N ILE A 9 -6.66 0.94 -7.36
CA ILE A 9 -6.21 -0.30 -8.01
C ILE A 9 -6.41 -1.49 -7.07
N LYS A 10 -6.03 -1.36 -5.79
CA LYS A 10 -6.32 -2.37 -4.76
C LYS A 10 -7.82 -2.65 -4.66
N ARG A 11 -8.64 -1.61 -4.50
CA ARG A 11 -10.11 -1.71 -4.34
C ARG A 11 -10.77 -2.35 -5.54
N TYR A 12 -10.37 -1.97 -6.75
CA TYR A 12 -10.84 -2.59 -7.99
C TYR A 12 -10.47 -4.08 -8.04
N GLY A 13 -9.23 -4.41 -7.65
CA GLY A 13 -8.75 -5.78 -7.56
C GLY A 13 -9.49 -6.66 -6.54
N PHE A 14 -10.02 -6.05 -5.47
CA PHE A 14 -10.88 -6.72 -4.50
C PHE A 14 -12.32 -6.83 -5.00
N CYS A 15 -12.93 -5.71 -5.40
CA CYS A 15 -14.28 -5.63 -5.95
C CYS A 15 -14.46 -4.36 -6.80
N PRO A 16 -14.66 -4.47 -8.13
CA PRO A 16 -14.85 -3.31 -9.01
C PRO A 16 -16.03 -2.40 -8.64
N LYS A 17 -17.07 -2.94 -7.99
CA LYS A 17 -18.23 -2.13 -7.56
C LYS A 17 -17.87 -1.07 -6.52
N ILE A 18 -16.80 -1.29 -5.75
CA ILE A 18 -16.32 -0.29 -4.78
C ILE A 18 -15.96 1.01 -5.51
N ILE A 19 -15.28 0.91 -6.65
CA ILE A 19 -14.92 2.08 -7.46
C ILE A 19 -16.16 2.85 -7.91
N TYR A 20 -17.21 2.14 -8.32
CA TYR A 20 -18.48 2.78 -8.67
C TYR A 20 -19.10 3.51 -7.47
N PHE A 21 -19.16 2.86 -6.30
CA PHE A 21 -19.71 3.48 -5.11
C PHE A 21 -18.91 4.71 -4.65
N THR A 22 -17.58 4.66 -4.69
CA THR A 22 -16.73 5.76 -4.21
C THR A 22 -16.60 6.91 -5.22
N HIS A 23 -16.41 6.60 -6.50
CA HIS A 23 -16.11 7.62 -7.53
C HIS A 23 -17.33 8.13 -8.29
N VAL A 24 -18.41 7.33 -8.38
CA VAL A 24 -19.63 7.73 -9.11
C VAL A 24 -20.75 8.13 -8.16
N LEU A 25 -21.00 7.33 -7.11
CA LEU A 25 -22.05 7.65 -6.13
C LEU A 25 -21.54 8.52 -4.98
N HIS A 26 -20.23 8.79 -4.90
CA HIS A 26 -19.60 9.58 -3.84
C HIS A 26 -19.92 9.07 -2.43
N LEU A 27 -20.01 7.75 -2.27
CA LEU A 27 -20.20 7.11 -0.98
C LEU A 27 -18.85 6.82 -0.35
N GLU A 28 -18.69 7.25 0.91
CA GLU A 28 -17.50 6.96 1.69
C GLU A 28 -17.69 5.68 2.52
N GLU A 29 -16.61 4.90 2.61
CA GLU A 29 -16.56 3.75 3.50
C GLU A 29 -16.52 4.25 4.95
N ARG A 30 -17.41 3.72 5.80
CA ARG A 30 -17.38 4.02 7.23
C ARG A 30 -16.05 3.54 7.81
N ILE A 31 -15.38 4.42 8.55
CA ILE A 31 -14.17 4.06 9.30
C ILE A 31 -14.52 2.97 10.32
N THR A 32 -13.77 1.88 10.28
CA THR A 32 -13.89 0.76 11.23
C THR A 32 -12.82 0.85 12.31
N GLU A 33 -13.07 0.26 13.48
CA GLU A 33 -12.07 0.20 14.57
C GLU A 33 -10.75 -0.44 14.12
N ALA A 34 -10.81 -1.43 13.22
CA ALA A 34 -9.62 -2.05 12.65
C ALA A 34 -8.79 -1.06 11.79
N MET A 35 -9.45 -0.13 11.10
CA MET A 35 -8.77 0.91 10.31
C MET A 35 -8.10 1.95 11.21
N GLU A 36 -8.75 2.35 12.31
CA GLU A 36 -8.17 3.25 13.32
C GLU A 36 -6.96 2.60 13.99
N TYR A 37 -7.12 1.36 14.46
CA TYR A 37 -6.05 0.60 15.07
C TYR A 37 -4.87 0.41 14.11
N GLY A 38 -5.12 0.12 12.84
CA GLY A 38 -4.08 0.05 11.80
C GLY A 38 -3.36 1.37 11.50
N GLY A 39 -3.97 2.50 11.84
CA GLY A 39 -3.35 3.84 11.81
C GLY A 39 -2.48 4.11 13.03
N GLU A 40 -2.89 3.63 14.21
CA GLU A 40 -2.18 3.81 15.48
C GLU A 40 -0.98 2.88 15.67
N ILE A 41 -0.99 1.71 14.99
CA ILE A 41 0.13 0.77 15.05
C ILE A 41 1.42 1.43 14.55
N HIS A 42 2.46 1.36 15.37
CA HIS A 42 3.83 1.66 14.98
C HIS A 42 4.31 0.68 13.89
N ARG A 43 4.00 0.98 12.62
CA ARG A 43 4.42 0.21 11.43
C ARG A 43 5.92 -0.06 11.40
N GLU A 44 6.71 0.81 12.04
CA GLU A 44 8.16 0.68 12.18
C GLU A 44 8.59 -0.58 12.94
N LYS A 45 7.84 -1.05 13.95
CA LYS A 45 8.18 -2.28 14.67
C LYS A 45 8.03 -3.50 13.74
N HIS A 46 7.00 -3.49 12.91
CA HIS A 46 6.68 -4.58 12.00
C HIS A 46 7.59 -4.63 10.77
N VAL A 47 8.26 -3.52 10.42
CA VAL A 47 9.20 -3.49 9.29
C VAL A 47 10.60 -3.96 9.67
N GLN A 48 10.96 -4.03 10.96
CA GLN A 48 12.31 -4.41 11.42
C GLN A 48 12.81 -5.76 10.87
N PRO A 49 11.99 -6.84 10.77
CA PRO A 49 12.46 -8.09 10.18
C PRO A 49 12.88 -7.93 8.71
N LEU A 50 12.17 -7.10 7.94
CA LEU A 50 12.55 -6.79 6.55
C LEU A 50 13.82 -5.94 6.50
N VAL A 51 13.96 -4.96 7.41
CA VAL A 51 15.19 -4.14 7.50
C VAL A 51 16.41 -5.02 7.79
N ALA A 52 16.30 -5.97 8.72
CA ALA A 52 17.40 -6.89 9.05
C ALA A 52 17.78 -7.80 7.88
N LYS A 53 16.78 -8.23 7.08
CA LYS A 53 16.98 -9.12 5.92
C LYS A 53 17.55 -8.38 4.71
N ILE A 54 16.96 -7.24 4.34
CA ILE A 54 17.31 -6.48 3.12
C ILE A 54 18.55 -5.61 3.36
N LYS A 55 18.76 -5.13 4.58
CA LYS A 55 19.83 -4.20 4.97
C LYS A 55 19.86 -2.96 4.06
N PRO A 56 18.74 -2.21 3.98
CA PRO A 56 18.69 -1.00 3.15
C PRO A 56 19.72 0.03 3.62
N LEU A 57 20.31 0.75 2.68
CA LEU A 57 21.19 1.89 2.95
C LEU A 57 20.38 3.09 3.46
N LYS A 58 19.17 3.28 2.90
CA LYS A 58 18.25 4.34 3.27
C LYS A 58 16.82 3.82 3.28
N ILE A 59 16.04 4.30 4.24
CA ILE A 59 14.60 4.05 4.31
C ILE A 59 13.93 5.41 4.08
N LEU A 60 13.21 5.53 2.98
CA LEU A 60 12.39 6.70 2.69
C LEU A 60 11.00 6.49 3.27
N ARG A 61 10.43 7.55 3.83
CA ARG A 61 9.10 7.59 4.42
C ARG A 61 8.31 8.71 3.75
N ASN A 62 7.00 8.57 3.76
CA ASN A 62 6.09 9.59 3.23
C ASN A 62 6.40 10.01 1.79
N CYS A 63 6.91 9.11 0.96
CA CYS A 63 7.17 9.39 -0.44
C CYS A 63 5.86 9.40 -1.21
N GLU A 64 5.52 10.53 -1.80
CA GLU A 64 4.47 10.60 -2.80
C GLU A 64 5.08 10.22 -4.15
N LEU A 65 4.45 9.26 -4.83
CA LEU A 65 4.84 8.77 -6.13
C LEU A 65 3.73 9.10 -7.12
N GLU A 66 4.13 9.57 -8.29
CA GLU A 66 3.24 9.83 -9.42
C GLU A 66 3.86 9.28 -10.70
N SER A 67 3.00 8.74 -11.56
CA SER A 67 3.37 8.28 -12.89
C SER A 67 2.47 8.95 -13.92
N ASP A 68 3.02 9.90 -14.66
CA ASP A 68 2.28 10.63 -15.69
C ASP A 68 1.86 9.74 -16.85
N ASN A 69 2.66 8.72 -17.15
CA ASN A 69 2.40 7.78 -18.24
C ASN A 69 1.24 6.84 -17.89
N LEU A 70 1.18 6.38 -16.65
CA LEU A 70 0.13 5.47 -16.18
C LEU A 70 -1.08 6.22 -15.58
N LYS A 71 -0.94 7.51 -15.29
CA LYS A 71 -1.91 8.33 -14.54
C LYS A 71 -2.25 7.71 -13.18
N ILE A 72 -1.23 7.19 -12.49
CA ILE A 72 -1.34 6.58 -11.16
C ILE A 72 -0.60 7.45 -10.15
N ALA A 73 -1.20 7.66 -8.98
CA ALA A 73 -0.54 8.31 -7.84
C ALA A 73 -0.73 7.49 -6.56
N GLY A 74 0.21 7.59 -5.63
CA GLY A 74 0.09 6.90 -4.34
C GLY A 74 1.25 7.18 -3.40
N LYS A 75 1.16 6.62 -2.20
CA LYS A 75 2.11 6.84 -1.11
C LYS A 75 2.38 5.51 -0.42
N PRO A 76 3.47 4.79 -0.75
CA PRO A 76 3.84 3.58 -0.02
C PRO A 76 4.23 3.92 1.43
N ASP A 77 4.10 2.95 2.33
CA ASP A 77 4.53 3.12 3.73
C ASP A 77 6.03 3.45 3.82
N PHE A 78 6.84 2.67 3.11
CA PHE A 78 8.29 2.86 3.04
C PHE A 78 8.83 2.57 1.64
N ILE A 79 9.97 3.18 1.30
CA ILE A 79 10.80 2.76 0.17
C ILE A 79 12.20 2.44 0.69
N PHE A 80 12.64 1.21 0.46
CA PHE A 80 13.97 0.77 0.81
C PHE A 80 14.91 1.03 -0.35
N VAL A 81 15.98 1.78 -0.08
CA VAL A 81 17.06 2.01 -1.05
C VAL A 81 18.20 1.07 -0.70
N THR A 82 18.52 0.14 -1.59
CA THR A 82 19.60 -0.83 -1.38
C THR A 82 20.96 -0.20 -1.68
N LYS A 83 22.05 -0.88 -1.28
CA LYS A 83 23.42 -0.47 -1.65
C LYS A 83 23.69 -0.50 -3.16
N PHE A 84 22.84 -1.18 -3.93
CA PHE A 84 22.89 -1.27 -5.38
C PHE A 84 21.96 -0.25 -6.06
N ASN A 85 21.43 0.71 -5.31
CA ASN A 85 20.52 1.75 -5.80
C ASN A 85 19.18 1.21 -6.33
N GLU A 86 18.73 0.07 -5.82
CA GLU A 86 17.38 -0.44 -6.07
C GLU A 86 16.40 0.22 -5.10
N TYR A 87 15.20 0.56 -5.59
CA TYR A 87 14.12 1.15 -4.81
C TYR A 87 13.02 0.10 -4.64
N ILE A 88 12.83 -0.36 -3.41
CA ILE A 88 11.89 -1.43 -3.10
C ILE A 88 10.72 -0.83 -2.31
N PRO A 89 9.51 -0.73 -2.88
CA PRO A 89 8.34 -0.30 -2.15
C PRO A 89 7.95 -1.36 -1.11
N VAL A 90 7.61 -0.92 0.09
CA VAL A 90 7.23 -1.78 1.22
C VAL A 90 5.91 -1.29 1.81
N GLU A 91 4.95 -2.20 1.95
CA GLU A 91 3.67 -1.98 2.61
C GLU A 91 3.55 -2.91 3.82
N VAL A 92 3.07 -2.38 4.93
CA VAL A 92 2.79 -3.14 6.15
C VAL A 92 1.27 -3.25 6.29
N LYS A 93 0.74 -4.47 6.20
CA LYS A 93 -0.67 -4.77 6.48
C LYS A 93 -0.79 -5.66 7.69
N TRP A 94 -1.79 -5.38 8.52
CA TRP A 94 -2.20 -6.32 9.55
C TRP A 94 -2.91 -7.50 8.88
N ALA A 95 -2.52 -8.71 9.26
CA ALA A 95 -3.14 -9.93 8.76
C ALA A 95 -4.03 -10.49 9.86
N GLU A 96 -5.31 -10.68 9.56
CA GLU A 96 -6.20 -11.49 10.39
C GLU A 96 -5.78 -12.96 10.27
N GLU A 97 -5.85 -13.72 11.37
CA GLU A 97 -5.37 -15.10 11.49
C GLU A 97 -5.94 -16.06 10.43
N GLU A 98 -7.09 -15.71 9.85
CA GLU A 98 -7.76 -16.47 8.79
C GLU A 98 -6.93 -16.60 7.50
N PHE A 99 -6.06 -15.62 7.22
CA PHE A 99 -5.09 -15.70 6.13
C PHE A 99 -3.79 -16.25 6.70
N LYS A 100 -3.59 -17.58 6.62
CA LYS A 100 -2.43 -18.36 7.11
C LYS A 100 -1.07 -17.92 6.52
N GLY A 101 -0.70 -16.65 6.65
CA GLY A 101 0.49 -16.05 6.05
C GLY A 101 0.40 -15.76 4.54
N GLU A 102 -0.73 -16.02 3.88
CA GLU A 102 -0.86 -15.72 2.45
C GLU A 102 -1.25 -14.26 2.18
N VAL A 103 -0.54 -13.64 1.24
CA VAL A 103 -0.84 -12.29 0.79
C VAL A 103 -2.06 -12.31 -0.13
N ARG A 104 -3.12 -11.60 0.28
CA ARG A 104 -4.33 -11.40 -0.53
C ARG A 104 -4.00 -10.82 -1.91
N ARG A 105 -4.78 -11.19 -2.93
CA ARG A 105 -4.56 -10.78 -4.33
C ARG A 105 -4.58 -9.26 -4.50
N ASP A 106 -5.48 -8.56 -3.83
CA ASP A 106 -5.60 -7.10 -3.87
C ASP A 106 -4.35 -6.40 -3.31
N HIS A 107 -3.71 -6.97 -2.27
CA HIS A 107 -2.44 -6.46 -1.74
C HIS A 107 -1.28 -6.65 -2.73
N LYS A 108 -1.29 -7.72 -3.53
CA LYS A 108 -0.31 -7.91 -4.61
C LYS A 108 -0.45 -6.84 -5.70
N TYR A 109 -1.68 -6.43 -6.03
CA TYR A 109 -1.91 -5.34 -6.97
C TYR A 109 -1.46 -3.99 -6.43
N GLN A 110 -1.65 -3.75 -5.14
CA GLN A 110 -1.16 -2.54 -4.49
C GLN A 110 0.37 -2.41 -4.63
N ILE A 111 1.12 -3.46 -4.30
CA ILE A 111 2.58 -3.48 -4.45
C ILE A 111 3.01 -3.40 -5.92
N GLY A 112 2.33 -4.14 -6.80
CA GLY A 112 2.64 -4.13 -8.23
C GLY A 112 2.42 -2.77 -8.89
N ALA A 113 1.51 -1.94 -8.36
CA ALA A 113 1.31 -0.57 -8.87
C ALA A 113 2.39 0.42 -8.42
N TYR A 114 3.14 0.10 -7.36
CA TYR A 114 4.26 0.91 -6.88
C TYR A 114 5.61 0.54 -7.51
N ALA A 115 5.70 -0.63 -8.16
CA ALA A 115 6.93 -1.16 -8.76
C ALA A 115 7.04 -0.74 -10.24
#